data_AF-A0A9X3S532-F1
#
_entry.id   AF-A0A9X3S532-F1
#
_cell.length_a   1.000
_cell.length_b   1.000
_cell.length_c   1.000
_cell.angle_alpha   90.00
_cell.angle_beta   90.00
_cell.angle_gamma   90.00
#
_symmetry.space_group_name_H-M   'P 1'
#
loop_
_entity.id
_entity.type
_entity.pdbx_description
1 polymer ?
#
loop_
_entity_poly.entity_id
_entity_poly.type
_entity_poly.pdbx_seq_one_letter_code
_entity_poly.pdbx_strand_id
1 'polypeptide(L)' 'MELRRTRKEHVAMPHHSPTLFDAASPNGDEFLLLDDLVTLVALGLLEERPTPNGPVYALTEFGLEVPEFGP' A
#
# COMPACT_ATOMS: atom_id res chain seq x y z
N MET A 1 0.07 35.84 -39.49
CA MET A 1 0.92 35.06 -38.57
C MET A 1 0.02 34.48 -37.50
N GLU A 2 -0.23 33.17 -37.56
CA GLU A 2 -1.24 32.50 -36.74
C GLU A 2 -0.54 31.73 -35.62
N LEU A 3 -0.79 32.14 -34.37
CA LEU A 3 -0.11 31.60 -33.20
C LEU A 3 -0.77 30.27 -32.80
N ARG A 4 -0.10 29.14 -33.09
CA ARG A 4 -0.55 27.81 -32.69
C ARG A 4 -0.48 27.67 -31.17
N ARG A 5 -1.60 27.86 -30.47
CA ARG A 5 -1.74 27.56 -29.05
C ARG A 5 -1.94 26.05 -28.86
N THR A 6 -0.92 25.36 -28.35
CA THR A 6 -1.08 23.99 -27.84
C THR A 6 -1.77 24.05 -26.49
N ARG A 7 -3.05 23.67 -26.44
CA ARG A 7 -3.79 23.46 -25.19
C ARG A 7 -3.28 22.15 -24.56
N LYS A 8 -2.54 22.25 -23.45
CA LYS A 8 -2.20 21.10 -22.62
C LYS A 8 -3.47 20.73 -21.84
N GLU A 9 -4.18 19.70 -22.29
CA GLU A 9 -5.26 19.11 -21.51
C GLU A 9 -4.67 18.56 -20.21
N HIS A 10 -5.21 19.00 -19.09
CA HIS A 10 -4.86 18.49 -17.78
C HIS A 10 -5.43 17.08 -17.68
N VAL A 11 -4.58 16.07 -17.87
CA VAL A 11 -4.94 14.68 -17.59
C VAL A 11 -5.28 14.63 -16.10
N ALA A 12 -6.56 14.52 -15.80
CA ALA A 12 -7.01 14.25 -14.44
C ALA A 12 -6.46 12.87 -14.06
N MET A 13 -5.47 12.85 -13.18
CA MET A 13 -5.02 11.61 -12.56
C MET A 13 -6.25 11.02 -11.83
N PRO A 14 -6.60 9.74 -12.06
CA PRO A 14 -7.66 9.11 -11.31
C PRO A 14 -7.35 9.25 -9.83
N HIS A 15 -8.35 9.71 -9.08
CA HIS A 15 -8.25 9.97 -7.65
C HIS A 15 -7.56 8.81 -6.94
N HIS A 16 -6.47 9.12 -6.24
CA HIS A 16 -5.70 8.18 -5.44
C HIS A 16 -6.69 7.41 -4.55
N SER A 17 -6.87 6.12 -4.81
CA SER A 17 -7.60 5.25 -3.89
C SER A 17 -6.87 5.35 -2.54
N PRO A 18 -7.54 5.69 -1.43
CA PRO A 18 -6.88 5.72 -0.13
C PRO A 18 -6.35 4.31 0.14
N THR A 19 -5.04 4.20 0.23
CA THR A 19 -4.37 2.96 0.58
C THR A 19 -4.49 2.76 2.08
N LEU A 20 -4.31 1.53 2.56
CA LEU A 20 -4.25 1.26 4.00
C LEU A 20 -3.13 2.05 4.71
N PHE A 21 -2.16 2.58 3.95
CA PHE A 21 -1.11 3.49 4.43
C PHE A 21 -1.58 4.95 4.58
N ASP A 22 -2.72 5.32 3.99
CA ASP A 22 -3.32 6.66 4.12
C ASP A 22 -4.26 6.77 5.33
N ALA A 23 -4.58 5.65 5.98
CA ALA A 23 -5.33 5.64 7.22
C ALA A 23 -4.37 5.87 8.39
N ALA A 24 -4.34 7.10 8.93
CA ALA A 24 -3.64 7.39 10.17
C ALA A 24 -4.13 6.43 11.27
N SER A 25 -3.21 5.69 11.88
CA SER A 25 -3.53 4.88 13.04
C SER A 25 -3.83 5.85 14.20
N PRO A 26 -4.82 5.57 15.05
CA PRO A 26 -5.15 6.47 16.16
C PRO A 26 -4.07 6.48 17.27
N ASN A 27 -3.01 5.67 17.18
CA ASN A 27 -2.12 5.35 18.31
C ASN A 27 -0.62 5.64 18.10
N GLY A 28 -0.19 6.30 17.01
CA GLY A 28 1.20 6.65 16.78
C GLY A 28 1.91 5.61 15.89
N ASP A 29 2.13 6.02 14.64
CA ASP A 29 1.81 5.14 13.51
C ASP A 29 2.98 4.33 12.95
N GLU A 30 4.21 4.61 13.36
CA GLU A 30 5.39 4.10 12.63
C GLU A 30 6.08 2.94 13.36
N PHE A 31 6.10 2.94 14.70
CA PHE A 31 6.76 1.87 15.48
C PHE A 31 5.86 0.65 15.67
N LEU A 32 4.56 0.87 15.86
CA LEU A 32 3.58 -0.22 15.95
C LEU A 32 3.47 -0.98 14.61
N LEU A 33 3.70 -0.29 13.49
CA LEU A 33 3.59 -0.85 12.15
C LEU A 33 4.69 -1.89 11.84
N LEU A 34 5.92 -1.72 12.35
CA LEU A 34 7.00 -2.67 12.09
C LEU A 34 6.80 -4.00 12.83
N ASP A 35 6.39 -3.95 14.10
CA ASP A 35 6.10 -5.16 14.89
C ASP A 35 4.92 -5.95 14.29
N ASP A 36 3.91 -5.23 13.79
CA ASP A 36 2.78 -5.84 13.08
C ASP A 36 3.24 -6.52 11.78
N LEU A 37 4.09 -5.87 10.98
CA LEU A 37 4.63 -6.47 9.75
C LEU A 37 5.47 -7.72 10.03
N VAL A 38 6.33 -7.68 11.05
CA VAL A 38 7.11 -8.85 11.49
C VAL A 38 6.18 -9.99 11.91
N THR A 39 5.12 -9.66 12.65
CA THR A 39 4.11 -10.64 13.06
C THR A 39 3.40 -11.26 11.85
N LEU A 40 2.99 -10.46 10.87
CA LEU A 40 2.33 -10.93 9.66
C LEU A 40 3.24 -11.81 8.78
N VAL A 41 4.55 -11.53 8.74
CA VAL A 41 5.54 -12.40 8.10
C VAL A 41 5.68 -13.71 8.87
N ALA A 42 5.75 -13.67 10.20
CA ALA A 42 5.84 -14.87 11.04
C ALA A 42 4.59 -15.77 10.91
N LEU A 43 3.42 -15.17 10.68
CA LEU A 43 2.16 -15.88 10.39
C LEU A 43 2.06 -16.40 8.95
N GLY A 44 3.02 -16.08 8.08
CA GLY A 44 3.03 -16.49 6.68
C GLY A 44 2.03 -15.75 5.79
N LEU A 45 1.48 -14.63 6.27
CA LEU A 45 0.52 -13.79 5.53
C LEU A 45 1.22 -12.81 4.59
N LEU A 46 2.43 -12.40 4.96
CA LEU A 46 3.31 -11.55 4.15
C LEU A 46 4.64 -12.24 3.87
N GLU A 47 5.26 -11.86 2.76
CA GLU A 47 6.64 -12.14 2.42
C GLU A 47 7.43 -10.83 2.44
N GLU A 48 8.54 -10.81 3.17
CA GLU A 48 9.51 -9.70 3.17
C GLU A 48 10.54 -9.90 2.05
N ARG A 49 10.72 -8.88 1.20
CA ARG A 49 11.67 -8.89 0.10
C ARG A 49 12.69 -7.76 0.27
N PRO A 50 13.99 -8.04 0.30
CA PRO A 50 15.00 -6.99 0.45
C PRO A 50 15.09 -6.15 -0.83
N THR A 51 15.13 -4.83 -0.69
CA THR A 51 15.42 -3.90 -1.79
C THR A 51 16.49 -2.88 -1.38
N PRO A 52 17.13 -2.18 -2.34
CA PRO A 52 18.14 -1.16 -2.02
C PRO A 52 17.63 -0.02 -1.13
N ASN A 53 16.32 0.22 -1.09
CA ASN A 53 15.71 1.29 -0.30
C ASN A 53 15.08 0.78 1.01
N GLY A 54 15.31 -0.49 1.37
CA GLY A 54 14.69 -1.16 2.51
C GLY A 54 13.81 -2.34 2.10
N PRO A 55 13.28 -3.09 3.07
CA PRO A 55 12.40 -4.22 2.79
C PRO A 55 11.06 -3.74 2.22
N VAL A 56 10.51 -4.50 1.29
CA VAL A 56 9.13 -4.36 0.83
C VAL A 56 8.37 -5.63 1.19
N TYR A 57 7.09 -5.49 1.53
CA TYR A 57 6.24 -6.59 1.95
C TYR A 57 5.18 -6.89 0.89
N ALA A 58 4.97 -8.16 0.58
CA ALA A 58 3.96 -8.62 -0.37
C ALA A 58 3.06 -9.67 0.26
N LEU A 59 1.77 -9.67 -0.09
CA LEU A 59 0.82 -10.71 0.34
C LEU A 59 1.21 -12.06 -0.26
N THR A 60 1.16 -13.11 0.56
CA THR A 60 1.26 -14.51 0.11
C THR A 60 -0.09 -14.99 -0.43
N GLU A 61 -0.12 -16.17 -1.05
CA GLU A 61 -1.40 -16.81 -1.43
C GLU A 61 -2.32 -16.98 -0.22
N PHE A 62 -1.77 -17.40 0.93
CA PHE A 62 -2.49 -17.53 2.19
C PHE A 62 -2.97 -16.17 2.74
N GLY A 63 -2.15 -15.12 2.62
CA GLY A 63 -2.54 -13.76 3.03
C GLY A 63 -3.63 -13.13 2.17
N LEU A 64 -3.84 -13.63 0.94
CA LEU A 64 -4.91 -13.18 0.05
C LEU A 64 -6.25 -13.84 0.35
N GLU A 65 -6.24 -14.99 1.04
CA GLU A 65 -7.47 -15.66 1.43
C GLU A 65 -8.25 -14.78 2.42
N VAL A 66 -9.50 -14.49 2.10
CA VAL A 66 -10.40 -13.79 3.02
C VAL A 66 -10.91 -14.84 4.02
N PRO A 67 -10.58 -14.74 5.31
CA PRO A 67 -11.13 -15.67 6.29
C PRO A 67 -12.64 -15.48 6.36
N GLU A 68 -13.38 -16.58 6.17
CA GLU A 68 -14.80 -16.63 6.49
C GLU A 68 -14.95 -16.68 8.01
N PHE A 69 -15.23 -15.53 8.63
CA PHE A 69 -15.69 -15.50 10.00
C PHE A 69 -17.11 -16.10 10.02
N GLY A 70 -17.28 -17.20 10.74
CA GLY A 70 -18.57 -17.88 10.87
C GLY A 70 -19.71 -16.97 11.37
N PRO A 71 -20.96 -17.43 11.26
CA PRO A 71 -22.14 -16.63 11.62
C PRO A 71 -22.20 -16.23 13.09
#